data_AF-A0A7X7QDJ8-F1
#
_entry.id   AF-A0A7X7QDJ8-F1
#
_cell.length_a   1.000
_cell.length_b   1.000
_cell.length_c   1.000
_cell.angle_alpha   90.00
_cell.angle_beta   90.00
_cell.angle_gamma   90.00
#
_symmetry.space_group_name_H-M   'P 1'
#
loop_
_entity.id
_entity.type
_entity.pdbx_description
1 polymer ?
#
loop_
_entity_poly.entity_id
_entity_poly.type
_entity_poly.pdbx_seq_one_letter_code
_entity_poly.pdbx_strand_id
1 'polypeptide(L)'
;ANPHAYVVAVERSLLPEGPFHVQLDADDPPWGAPEERTHVDVDLRAPGSEATDAQIHHAPSIEEAEPEPEPAIEDGHEGEVPNGARYVWFERAGCERPVVGPFDGVLWRLADGEPAWEVLDGQETWLHPASEAVMVVTTGEMDYLFVPAGTASCD
;
A
#
# COMPACT_ATOMS: atom_id res chain seq x y z
N ALA A 1 15.65 27.51 21.07
CA ALA A 1 15.04 28.69 20.43
C ALA A 1 15.75 28.88 19.10
N ASN A 2 15.11 28.58 17.97
CA ASN A 2 15.76 28.66 16.65
C ASN A 2 15.79 30.14 16.18
N PRO A 3 16.98 30.72 15.90
CA PRO A 3 17.15 32.16 15.74
C PRO A 3 17.10 32.68 14.29
N HIS A 4 16.48 31.96 13.36
CA HIS A 4 16.45 32.39 11.95
C HIS A 4 15.01 32.52 11.47
N ALA A 5 14.49 33.74 11.56
CA ALA A 5 13.31 34.17 10.82
C ALA A 5 13.79 34.84 9.53
N TYR A 6 13.35 34.36 8.38
CA TYR A 6 13.64 34.97 7.08
C TYR A 6 12.41 35.77 6.63
N VAL A 7 12.64 36.96 6.07
CA VAL A 7 11.60 37.80 5.48
C VAL A 7 11.70 37.66 3.97
N VAL A 8 10.72 37.03 3.34
CA VAL A 8 10.60 36.98 1.87
C VAL A 8 9.67 38.11 1.44
N ALA A 9 10.23 39.15 0.83
CA ALA A 9 9.44 40.22 0.22
C ALA A 9 8.96 39.75 -1.16
N VAL A 10 7.77 39.15 -1.20
CA VAL A 10 7.09 38.80 -2.45
C VAL A 10 6.22 39.97 -2.92
N GLU A 11 6.33 40.32 -4.20
CA GLU A 11 5.35 41.19 -4.84
C GLU A 11 4.00 40.44 -4.87
N ARG A 12 2.96 40.98 -4.21
CA ARG A 12 1.67 40.28 -4.05
C ARG A 12 0.99 39.92 -5.38
N SER A 13 1.26 40.69 -6.44
CA SER A 13 0.78 40.43 -7.79
C SER A 13 1.40 39.17 -8.41
N LEU A 14 2.54 38.71 -7.90
CA LEU A 14 3.27 37.53 -8.36
C LEU A 14 2.96 36.28 -7.54
N LEU A 15 2.14 36.41 -6.48
CA LEU A 15 1.68 35.25 -5.72
C LEU A 15 0.74 34.40 -6.58
N PRO A 16 0.89 33.06 -6.55
CA PRO A 16 -0.08 32.17 -7.16
C PRO A 16 -1.46 32.38 -6.56
N GLU A 17 -2.50 32.04 -7.32
CA GLU A 17 -3.81 31.82 -6.73
C GLU A 17 -3.74 30.63 -5.75
N GLY A 18 -4.20 30.84 -4.51
CA GLY A 18 -4.14 29.82 -3.48
C GLY A 18 -5.09 28.64 -3.74
N PRO A 19 -4.77 27.43 -3.25
CA PRO A 19 -3.60 27.09 -2.43
C PRO A 19 -2.30 26.92 -3.25
N PHE A 20 -1.14 27.13 -2.62
CA PHE A 20 0.16 27.03 -3.29
C PHE A 20 1.29 26.54 -2.38
N HIS A 21 2.41 26.14 -2.99
CA HIS A 21 3.60 25.68 -2.27
C HIS A 21 4.69 26.74 -2.26
N VAL A 22 5.40 26.85 -1.13
CA VAL A 22 6.59 27.68 -0.97
C VAL A 22 7.80 26.79 -0.71
N GLN A 23 8.84 27.04 -1.49
CA GLN A 23 10.16 26.47 -1.33
C GLN A 23 11.09 27.60 -0.87
N LEU A 24 11.74 27.43 0.28
CA LEU A 24 12.54 28.50 0.91
C LEU A 24 13.96 28.60 0.33
N ASP A 25 14.46 27.52 -0.24
CA ASP A 25 15.79 27.44 -0.87
C ASP A 25 15.68 26.78 -2.25
N ALA A 26 16.42 27.29 -3.23
CA ALA A 26 16.42 26.75 -4.59
C ALA A 26 17.05 25.36 -4.68
N ASP A 27 17.93 25.02 -3.73
CA ASP A 27 18.64 23.74 -3.67
C ASP A 27 17.93 22.69 -2.79
N ASP A 28 16.80 23.06 -2.15
CA ASP A 28 15.99 22.15 -1.33
C ASP A 28 14.75 21.63 -2.07
N PRO A 29 14.34 20.36 -1.85
CA PRO A 29 15.08 19.36 -1.11
C PRO A 29 16.28 18.85 -1.92
N PRO A 30 17.35 18.38 -1.25
CA PRO A 30 18.46 17.70 -1.90
C PRO A 30 17.97 16.55 -2.77
N TRP A 31 18.72 16.23 -3.84
CA TRP A 31 18.41 15.10 -4.70
C TRP A 31 18.17 13.80 -3.91
N GLY A 32 16.96 13.24 -4.03
CA GLY A 32 16.55 12.01 -3.37
C GLY A 32 15.95 12.19 -1.97
N ALA A 33 15.86 13.41 -1.45
CA ALA A 33 15.09 13.69 -0.24
C ALA A 33 13.59 13.89 -0.58
N PRO A 34 12.68 13.58 0.36
CA PRO A 34 11.25 13.81 0.18
C PRO A 34 10.98 15.28 -0.14
N GLU A 35 9.92 15.56 -0.90
CA GLU A 35 9.53 16.93 -1.22
C GLU A 35 9.02 17.66 0.04
N GLU A 36 9.91 18.15 0.89
CA GLU A 36 9.57 19.02 2.03
C GLU A 36 9.06 20.38 1.51
N ARG A 37 7.77 20.46 1.18
CA ARG A 37 7.13 21.67 0.68
C ARG A 37 6.31 22.32 1.78
N THR A 38 6.42 23.64 1.96
CA THR A 38 5.48 24.38 2.81
C THR A 38 4.21 24.63 2.00
N HIS A 39 3.07 24.12 2.44
CA HIS A 39 1.77 24.34 1.82
C HIS A 39 1.06 25.53 2.48
N VAL A 40 0.45 26.39 1.68
CA VAL A 40 -0.32 27.55 2.12
C VAL A 40 -1.74 27.46 1.57
N ASP A 41 -2.70 27.23 2.46
CA ASP A 41 -4.11 26.99 2.09
C ASP A 41 -4.88 28.25 1.67
N VAL A 42 -4.37 29.43 2.03
CA VAL A 42 -5.08 30.70 1.89
C VAL A 42 -4.53 31.54 0.73
N ASP A 43 -5.43 32.21 0.02
CA ASP A 43 -5.05 33.21 -0.98
C ASP A 43 -4.50 34.49 -0.31
N LEU A 44 -3.22 34.76 -0.55
CA LEU A 44 -2.49 35.90 0.00
C LEU A 44 -2.41 37.10 -0.94
N ARG A 45 -3.08 37.06 -2.11
CA ARG A 45 -3.11 38.18 -3.08
C ARG A 45 -3.86 39.40 -2.55
N ALA A 46 -4.84 39.20 -1.65
CA ALA A 46 -5.63 40.30 -1.11
C ALA A 46 -4.83 41.15 -0.08
N PRO A 47 -4.92 42.49 -0.12
CA PRO A 47 -4.25 43.34 0.84
C PRO A 47 -4.73 43.07 2.28
N GLY A 48 -3.78 42.85 3.19
CA GLY A 48 -4.08 42.56 4.59
C GLY A 48 -4.33 41.08 4.89
N SER A 49 -4.31 40.20 3.89
CA SER A 49 -4.31 38.76 4.12
C SER A 49 -3.03 38.31 4.83
N GLU A 50 -3.20 37.45 5.81
CA GLU A 50 -2.14 36.79 6.58
C GLU A 50 -2.54 35.32 6.73
N ALA A 51 -1.58 34.42 6.56
CA ALA A 51 -1.79 33.00 6.81
C ALA A 51 -1.57 32.71 8.28
N THR A 52 -2.48 31.94 8.88
CA THR A 52 -2.34 31.46 10.26
C THR A 52 -1.47 30.20 10.31
N ASP A 53 -0.89 29.88 11.47
CA ASP A 53 -0.12 28.65 11.68
C ASP A 53 -0.89 27.38 11.28
N ALA A 54 -2.22 27.38 11.36
CA ALA A 54 -3.05 26.24 10.94
C ALA A 54 -3.20 26.11 9.41
N GLN A 55 -2.93 27.19 8.67
CA GLN A 55 -3.03 27.28 7.21
C GLN A 55 -1.66 27.21 6.53
N ILE A 56 -0.59 27.11 7.33
CA ILE A 56 0.79 26.88 6.89
C ILE A 56 1.21 25.55 7.48
N HIS A 57 1.28 24.52 6.64
CA HIS A 57 1.66 23.20 7.11
C HIS A 57 2.64 22.58 6.13
N HIS A 58 3.37 21.55 6.58
CA HIS A 58 4.11 20.72 5.64
C HIS A 58 3.09 20.09 4.69
N ALA A 59 3.36 20.18 3.38
CA ALA A 59 2.68 19.34 2.43
C ALA A 59 2.91 17.90 2.91
N PRO A 60 1.86 17.06 2.98
CA PRO A 60 2.08 15.65 3.26
C PRO A 60 3.11 15.16 2.25
N SER A 61 4.23 14.66 2.74
CA SER A 61 5.24 14.06 1.91
C SER A 61 4.57 12.96 1.09
N ILE A 62 5.06 12.71 -0.13
CA ILE A 62 4.57 11.60 -0.96
C ILE A 62 4.71 10.26 -0.20
N GLU A 63 5.59 10.20 0.80
CA GLU A 63 5.75 9.08 1.74
C GLU A 63 4.73 9.03 2.89
N GLU A 64 4.14 10.18 3.29
CA GLU A 64 3.07 10.25 4.30
C GLU A 64 1.68 9.92 3.75
N ALA A 65 1.51 9.98 2.42
CA ALA A 65 0.46 9.22 1.78
C ALA A 65 0.86 7.74 1.88
N GLU A 66 0.50 7.09 3.00
CA GLU A 66 0.63 5.65 3.11
C GLU A 66 0.05 5.05 1.82
N PRO A 67 0.86 4.34 1.02
CA PRO A 67 0.36 3.79 -0.23
C PRO A 67 -0.87 2.98 0.11
N GLU A 68 -1.99 3.26 -0.58
CA GLU A 68 -3.21 2.48 -0.35
C GLU A 68 -2.82 1.01 -0.46
N PRO A 69 -3.14 0.18 0.56
CA PRO A 69 -2.68 -1.19 0.59
C PRO A 69 -3.14 -1.86 -0.70
N GLU A 70 -2.21 -2.53 -1.38
CA GLU A 70 -2.52 -3.17 -2.66
C GLU A 70 -3.77 -4.05 -2.48
N PRO A 71 -4.71 -4.02 -3.45
CA PRO A 71 -5.90 -4.84 -3.38
C PRO A 71 -5.48 -6.31 -3.24
N ALA A 72 -6.23 -7.06 -2.43
CA ALA A 72 -6.01 -8.50 -2.32
C ALA A 72 -6.21 -9.12 -3.70
N ILE A 73 -5.36 -10.08 -4.05
CA ILE A 73 -5.64 -10.89 -5.24
C ILE A 73 -6.81 -11.83 -4.93
N GLU A 74 -7.56 -12.16 -5.98
CA GLU A 74 -8.77 -12.98 -5.89
C GLU A 74 -8.56 -14.33 -6.59
N ASP A 75 -9.46 -15.26 -6.33
CA ASP A 75 -9.57 -16.48 -7.13
C ASP A 75 -9.73 -16.14 -8.61
N GLY A 76 -8.95 -16.79 -9.46
CA GLY A 76 -8.89 -16.51 -10.90
C GLY A 76 -7.90 -15.42 -11.28
N HIS A 77 -7.08 -14.91 -10.35
CA HIS A 77 -5.99 -14.00 -10.66
C HIS A 77 -5.13 -14.54 -11.82
N GLU A 78 -4.99 -13.74 -12.88
CA GLU A 78 -4.17 -14.07 -14.04
C GLU A 78 -2.74 -13.56 -13.87
N GLY A 79 -1.76 -14.41 -14.19
CA GLY A 79 -0.34 -14.07 -14.08
C GLY A 79 0.31 -14.52 -12.76
N GLU A 80 1.56 -14.10 -12.60
CA GLU A 80 2.40 -14.50 -11.46
C GLU A 80 1.92 -13.84 -10.17
N VAL A 81 1.67 -14.65 -9.14
CA VAL A 81 1.34 -14.18 -7.79
C VAL A 81 2.54 -13.43 -7.22
N PRO A 82 2.41 -12.15 -6.80
CA PRO A 82 3.49 -11.45 -6.14
C PRO A 82 3.87 -12.10 -4.79
N ASN A 83 5.15 -12.08 -4.44
CA ASN A 83 5.58 -12.55 -3.12
C ASN A 83 5.06 -11.62 -2.01
N GLY A 84 4.31 -12.17 -1.06
CA GLY A 84 3.62 -11.41 -0.02
C GLY A 84 2.27 -10.85 -0.47
N ALA A 85 1.70 -11.32 -1.58
CA ALA A 85 0.38 -10.89 -2.04
C ALA A 85 -0.68 -11.20 -0.99
N ARG A 86 -1.50 -10.20 -0.68
CA ARG A 86 -2.66 -10.36 0.22
C ARG A 86 -3.74 -11.16 -0.48
N TYR A 87 -4.37 -12.09 0.22
CA TYR A 87 -5.43 -12.95 -0.29
C TYR A 87 -6.45 -13.24 0.82
N VAL A 88 -7.74 -13.09 0.50
CA VAL A 88 -8.83 -13.43 1.42
C VAL A 88 -9.26 -14.87 1.13
N TRP A 89 -9.05 -15.77 2.09
CA TRP A 89 -9.39 -17.17 1.91
C TRP A 89 -10.88 -17.41 2.11
N PHE A 90 -11.49 -18.15 1.19
CA PHE A 90 -12.86 -18.63 1.31
C PHE A 90 -12.91 -20.15 1.22
N GLU A 91 -13.75 -20.76 2.05
CA GLU A 91 -13.97 -22.20 2.02
C GLU A 91 -14.65 -22.58 0.70
N ARG A 92 -14.00 -23.44 -0.09
CA ARG A 92 -14.58 -23.98 -1.31
C ARG A 92 -15.30 -25.30 -1.01
N ALA A 93 -16.62 -25.28 -1.20
CA ALA A 93 -17.44 -26.49 -1.13
C ALA A 93 -16.94 -27.55 -2.11
N GLY A 94 -17.08 -28.82 -1.75
CA GLY A 94 -16.67 -29.95 -2.60
C GLY A 94 -15.17 -30.27 -2.55
N CYS A 95 -14.33 -29.42 -1.94
CA CYS A 95 -12.96 -29.77 -1.66
C CYS A 95 -12.84 -30.69 -0.43
N GLU A 96 -12.10 -31.80 -0.55
CA GLU A 96 -11.75 -32.64 0.60
C GLU A 96 -10.78 -31.93 1.56
N ARG A 97 -10.02 -30.95 1.06
CA ARG A 97 -9.00 -30.22 1.79
C ARG A 97 -9.05 -28.72 1.48
N PRO A 98 -8.53 -27.86 2.37
CA PRO A 98 -8.40 -26.43 2.09
C PRO A 98 -7.60 -26.20 0.80
N VAL A 99 -8.10 -25.26 -0.01
CA VAL A 99 -7.46 -24.82 -1.24
C VAL A 99 -7.36 -23.30 -1.29
N VAL A 100 -6.40 -22.78 -2.04
CA VAL A 100 -6.28 -21.36 -2.40
C VAL A 100 -6.23 -21.21 -3.91
N GLY A 101 -6.69 -20.07 -4.41
CA GLY A 101 -6.80 -19.79 -5.84
C GLY A 101 -8.04 -20.41 -6.48
N PRO A 102 -8.09 -20.55 -7.82
CA PRO A 102 -6.94 -20.75 -8.69
C PRO A 102 -6.15 -19.48 -8.99
N PHE A 103 -4.85 -19.61 -9.21
CA PHE A 103 -3.97 -18.54 -9.69
C PHE A 103 -3.32 -19.00 -10.98
N ASP A 104 -3.46 -18.22 -12.05
CA ASP A 104 -3.11 -18.61 -13.43
C ASP A 104 -3.68 -19.98 -13.83
N GLY A 105 -4.92 -20.24 -13.41
CA GLY A 105 -5.62 -21.50 -13.66
C GLY A 105 -5.17 -22.68 -12.78
N VAL A 106 -4.21 -22.50 -11.87
CA VAL A 106 -3.73 -23.55 -10.96
C VAL A 106 -4.40 -23.43 -9.60
N LEU A 107 -5.13 -24.47 -9.20
CA LEU A 107 -5.66 -24.60 -7.84
C LEU A 107 -4.60 -25.23 -6.93
N TRP A 108 -4.42 -24.68 -5.73
CA TRP A 108 -3.41 -25.13 -4.78
C TRP A 108 -4.09 -25.73 -3.56
N ARG A 109 -3.72 -26.95 -3.18
CA ARG A 109 -4.25 -27.64 -1.99
C ARG A 109 -3.23 -27.64 -0.86
N LEU A 110 -3.71 -27.71 0.37
CA LEU A 110 -2.84 -27.96 1.52
C LEU A 110 -2.03 -29.26 1.32
N ALA A 111 -0.72 -29.17 1.54
CA ALA A 111 0.20 -30.27 1.35
C ALA A 111 -0.04 -31.40 2.36
N ASP A 112 0.42 -32.59 2.02
CA ASP A 112 0.32 -33.75 2.90
C ASP A 112 1.28 -33.61 4.09
N GLY A 113 0.77 -33.83 5.31
CA GLY A 113 1.56 -33.74 6.53
C GLY A 113 1.60 -32.36 7.18
N GLU A 114 0.98 -31.36 6.56
CA GLU A 114 0.75 -30.06 7.17
C GLU A 114 -0.20 -30.16 8.38
N PRO A 115 -0.08 -29.22 9.34
CA PRO A 115 -1.05 -29.10 10.43
C PRO A 115 -2.46 -28.82 9.91
N ALA A 116 -3.45 -29.01 10.78
CA ALA A 116 -4.83 -28.67 10.45
C ALA A 116 -4.94 -27.19 10.09
N TRP A 117 -5.70 -26.89 9.03
CA TRP A 117 -5.97 -25.52 8.62
C TRP A 117 -7.00 -24.89 9.56
N GLU A 118 -6.58 -23.87 10.30
CA GLU A 118 -7.39 -23.19 11.32
C GLU A 118 -7.87 -21.80 10.89
N VAL A 119 -7.69 -21.45 9.62
CA VAL A 119 -8.13 -20.16 9.06
C VAL A 119 -9.64 -20.19 8.84
N LEU A 120 -10.31 -19.11 9.24
CA LEU A 120 -11.76 -18.94 9.08
C LEU A 120 -12.12 -18.47 7.67
N ASP A 121 -13.34 -18.81 7.23
CA ASP A 121 -13.90 -18.30 5.97
C ASP A 121 -13.93 -16.76 5.96
N GLY A 122 -13.39 -16.16 4.91
CA GLY A 122 -13.22 -14.71 4.76
C GLY A 122 -12.02 -14.12 5.50
N GLN A 123 -11.11 -14.94 6.03
CA GLN A 123 -9.92 -14.44 6.72
C GLN A 123 -8.77 -14.12 5.74
N GLU A 124 -8.05 -13.04 6.02
CA GLU A 124 -6.87 -12.65 5.25
C GLU A 124 -5.67 -13.57 5.52
N THR A 125 -4.92 -13.82 4.45
CA THR A 125 -3.70 -14.61 4.39
C THR A 125 -2.72 -13.94 3.41
N TRP A 126 -1.47 -14.37 3.44
CA TRP A 126 -0.41 -13.86 2.57
C TRP A 126 0.19 -15.00 1.74
N LEU A 127 0.30 -14.78 0.45
CA LEU A 127 0.77 -15.77 -0.52
C LEU A 127 2.23 -15.51 -0.86
N HIS A 128 3.03 -16.56 -0.76
CA HIS A 128 4.46 -16.52 -1.02
C HIS A 128 4.81 -17.68 -1.97
N PRO A 129 4.81 -17.46 -3.30
CA PRO A 129 5.22 -18.50 -4.23
C PRO A 129 6.71 -18.82 -4.00
N ALA A 130 6.99 -20.03 -3.55
CA ALA A 130 8.35 -20.50 -3.29
C ALA A 130 8.96 -21.18 -4.52
N SER A 131 8.12 -21.81 -5.35
CA SER A 131 8.47 -22.39 -6.65
C SER A 131 7.21 -22.68 -7.48
N GLU A 132 7.36 -23.14 -8.72
CA GLU A 132 6.24 -23.60 -9.56
C GLU A 132 5.41 -24.75 -8.94
N ALA A 133 5.96 -25.45 -7.94
CA ALA A 133 5.30 -26.58 -7.30
C ALA A 133 4.96 -26.34 -5.82
N VAL A 134 5.30 -25.18 -5.26
CA VAL A 134 5.10 -24.87 -3.84
C VAL A 134 4.70 -23.42 -3.65
N MET A 135 3.57 -23.23 -2.98
CA MET A 135 3.10 -21.95 -2.46
C MET A 135 3.11 -22.01 -0.94
N VAL A 136 3.75 -21.04 -0.28
CA VAL A 136 3.62 -20.87 1.16
C VAL A 136 2.46 -19.91 1.40
N VAL A 137 1.52 -20.30 2.25
CA VAL A 137 0.42 -19.46 2.68
C VAL A 137 0.64 -19.12 4.15
N THR A 138 0.99 -17.88 4.42
CA THR A 138 1.19 -17.37 5.76
C THR A 138 -0.13 -16.84 6.31
N THR A 139 -0.44 -17.26 7.52
CA THR A 139 -1.53 -16.75 8.34
C THR A 139 -0.87 -16.14 9.57
N GLY A 140 -1.55 -15.23 10.28
CA GLY A 140 -0.91 -14.41 11.33
C GLY A 140 -0.03 -15.15 12.35
N GLU A 141 -0.23 -16.45 12.55
CA GLU A 141 0.54 -17.28 13.50
C GLU A 141 1.33 -18.45 12.86
N MET A 142 1.14 -18.76 11.57
CA MET A 142 1.70 -19.98 10.97
C MET A 142 1.87 -19.91 9.45
N ASP A 143 2.90 -20.59 8.96
CA ASP A 143 3.12 -20.84 7.53
C ASP A 143 2.64 -22.24 7.16
N TYR A 144 1.89 -22.34 6.07
CA TYR A 144 1.39 -23.60 5.53
C TYR A 144 1.92 -23.84 4.12
N LEU A 145 2.30 -25.07 3.82
CA LEU A 145 2.69 -25.47 2.49
C LEU A 145 1.48 -25.89 1.66
N PHE A 146 1.33 -25.26 0.51
CA PHE A 146 0.36 -25.60 -0.51
C PHE A 146 1.08 -26.09 -1.76
N VAL A 147 0.52 -27.11 -2.40
CA VAL A 147 1.02 -27.74 -3.62
C VAL A 147 -0.10 -27.79 -4.67
N PRO A 148 0.21 -27.88 -5.97
CA PRO A 148 -0.82 -27.98 -6.99
C PRO A 148 -1.79 -29.14 -6.70
N ALA A 149 -3.09 -28.86 -6.75
CA ALA A 149 -4.14 -29.85 -6.49
C ALA A 149 -4.20 -30.97 -7.55
N GLY A 150 -3.56 -30.77 -8.70
CA GLY A 150 -3.60 -31.69 -9.84
C GLY A 150 -4.96 -31.63 -10.55
N THR A 151 -5.45 -32.77 -11.06
CA THR A 151 -6.75 -32.87 -11.75
C THR A 151 -7.93 -33.13 -10.81
N ALA A 152 -7.71 -33.16 -9.50
CA ALA A 152 -8.79 -33.28 -8.53
C ALA A 152 -9.49 -31.91 -8.46
N SER A 153 -10.56 -31.75 -9.25
CA SER A 153 -11.42 -30.56 -9.17
C SER A 153 -12.18 -30.61 -7.85
N CYS A 154 -12.15 -29.50 -7.13
CA CYS A 154 -13.28 -29.15 -6.29
C CYS A 154 -14.37 -28.67 -7.25
N ASP A 155 -15.42 -29.48 -7.44
CA ASP A 155 -16.54 -29.15 -8.33
C ASP A 155 -17.41 -28.00 -7.79
#